data_AF-A0A100IGB9-F1
#
_entry.id   AF-A0A100IGB9-F1
#
_cell.length_a   1.000
_cell.length_b   1.000
_cell.length_c   1.000
_cell.angle_alpha   90.00
_cell.angle_beta   90.00
_cell.angle_gamma   90.00
#
_symmetry.space_group_name_H-M   'P 1'
#
loop_
_entity.id
_entity.type
_entity.pdbx_description
1 polymer ?
#
loop_
_entity_poly.entity_id
_entity_poly.type
_entity_poly.pdbx_seq_one_letter_code
_entity_poly.pdbx_strand_id
1 'polypeptide(L)'
;MTIIQRTIPKAIKVAGVAGFAGLGIYCTKQFSTAFAESNEPKPVFSGLGFTTLRLQSTKTVNHNTKRLVFEYPNESARSGLTLTSALLAITHPEGSWLPTIRPYTPISDLDEPGRIELMVKQYPDGKASGYLHSLKPGDSLRFATSLKGYQWKQNEFSHAYLLAGGAGITPIYQLIKGILKNPQDRTKLTLVFGVNSEEDLLLKEELDRYATEFPERFNYIYTVSRPKEENSPYRTGYIDEELLRSTFRESTQNTKVFICGPPAMEDSLDLLVSYTGEYQELSGLPTPSFILSLAESTGLHVEPPFGLRSNILKLHYEDKATPKQRAYVSALSGGVAGGAVTRLMGGRLVPGLVVFSLLGYVGQSSYNAIDTWQMENANTTSKPFLQRMADSKWIPLKSLSDDDYRGILNEKVLSIEAEIALIDDKIGELEKLKTSGLESGNSDPAAK
;
A
#
# COMPACT_ATOMS: atom_id res chain seq x y z
N MET A 1 61.88 -7.71 -2.64
CA MET A 1 61.95 -8.55 -1.43
C MET A 1 61.98 -7.57 -0.26
N THR A 2 61.03 -7.48 0.66
CA THR A 2 60.21 -8.50 1.35
C THR A 2 59.11 -7.72 2.09
N ILE A 3 57.83 -8.10 2.00
CA ILE A 3 56.79 -7.52 2.87
C ILE A 3 56.06 -8.64 3.60
N ILE A 4 56.00 -8.44 4.91
CA ILE A 4 55.75 -9.36 6.01
C ILE A 4 54.28 -9.80 6.05
N GLN A 5 54.02 -11.10 5.92
CA GLN A 5 52.76 -11.71 6.34
C GLN A 5 52.71 -11.75 7.88
N ARG A 6 51.87 -10.90 8.50
CA ARG A 6 51.52 -11.03 9.93
C ARG A 6 50.32 -11.95 10.10
N THR A 7 50.57 -13.15 10.58
CA THR A 7 49.59 -14.16 10.97
C THR A 7 48.96 -13.77 12.31
N ILE A 8 47.62 -13.65 12.37
CA ILE A 8 46.88 -13.38 13.61
C ILE A 8 46.84 -14.65 14.47
N PRO A 9 47.17 -14.61 15.78
CA PRO A 9 47.19 -15.79 16.63
C PRO A 9 45.79 -16.39 16.85
N LYS A 10 45.71 -17.72 16.82
CA LYS A 10 44.47 -18.53 16.94
C LYS A 10 43.62 -18.20 18.19
N ALA A 11 44.21 -17.63 19.24
CA ALA A 11 43.54 -17.25 20.49
C ALA A 11 42.46 -16.16 20.31
N ILE A 12 42.62 -15.23 19.37
CA ILE A 12 41.68 -14.13 19.16
C ILE A 12 40.38 -14.61 18.48
N LYS A 13 40.46 -15.65 17.64
CA LYS A 13 39.28 -16.24 16.99
C LYS A 13 38.38 -17.01 17.96
N VAL A 14 38.94 -17.60 19.01
CA VAL A 14 38.19 -18.37 20.01
C VAL A 14 37.53 -17.46 21.05
N ALA A 15 38.21 -16.38 21.45
CA ALA A 15 37.67 -15.39 22.39
C ALA A 15 36.45 -14.63 21.81
N GLY A 16 36.47 -14.30 20.51
CA GLY A 16 35.32 -13.67 19.85
C GLY A 16 34.06 -14.55 19.87
N VAL A 17 34.18 -15.83 19.50
CA VAL A 17 33.04 -16.75 19.43
C VAL A 17 32.42 -17.05 20.81
N ALA A 18 33.25 -17.20 21.85
CA ALA A 18 32.77 -17.40 23.22
C ALA A 18 32.07 -16.16 23.80
N GLY A 19 32.57 -14.95 23.49
CA GLY A 19 31.93 -13.69 23.90
C GLY A 19 30.54 -13.49 23.27
N PHE A 20 30.37 -13.85 21.99
CA PHE A 20 29.07 -13.77 21.32
C PHE A 20 28.05 -14.81 21.83
N ALA A 21 28.50 -16.03 22.16
CA ALA A 21 27.65 -17.04 22.77
C ALA A 21 27.22 -16.66 24.20
N GLY A 22 28.14 -16.11 25.00
CA GLY A 22 27.85 -15.65 26.36
C GLY A 22 26.87 -14.47 26.38
N LEU A 23 27.02 -13.50 25.47
CA LEU A 23 26.10 -12.38 25.33
C LEU A 23 24.72 -12.83 24.84
N GLY A 24 24.66 -13.81 23.93
CA GLY A 24 23.39 -14.42 23.50
C GLY A 24 22.63 -15.12 24.63
N ILE A 25 23.34 -15.83 25.53
CA ILE A 25 22.74 -16.48 26.70
C ILE A 25 22.30 -15.45 27.75
N TYR A 26 23.09 -14.39 27.95
CA TYR A 26 22.73 -13.30 28.87
C TYR A 26 21.51 -12.51 28.36
N CYS A 27 21.47 -12.14 27.07
CA CYS A 27 20.32 -11.48 26.47
C CYS A 27 19.06 -12.35 26.50
N THR A 28 19.16 -13.65 26.22
CA THR A 28 18.00 -14.56 26.32
C THR A 28 17.49 -14.71 27.74
N LYS A 29 18.38 -14.76 28.75
CA LYS A 29 17.96 -14.75 30.17
C LYS A 29 17.32 -13.42 30.59
N GLN A 30 17.89 -12.29 30.20
CA GLN A 30 17.36 -10.95 30.52
C GLN A 30 16.00 -10.70 29.84
N PHE A 31 15.81 -11.19 28.61
CA PHE A 31 14.53 -11.14 27.90
C PHE A 31 13.48 -12.07 28.53
N SER A 32 13.87 -13.27 28.98
CA SER A 32 12.94 -14.19 29.66
C SER A 32 12.43 -13.63 31.00
N THR A 33 13.21 -12.79 31.69
CA THR A 33 12.78 -12.17 32.97
C THR A 33 11.99 -10.86 32.81
N ALA A 34 12.01 -10.25 31.62
CA ALA A 34 11.33 -8.97 31.36
C ALA A 34 9.86 -9.12 30.93
N PHE A 35 9.40 -10.34 30.64
CA PHE A 35 7.98 -10.63 30.50
C PHE A 35 7.40 -10.98 31.87
N ALA A 36 6.99 -9.97 32.63
CA ALA A 36 6.00 -10.19 33.65
C ALA A 36 4.77 -10.81 32.96
N GLU A 37 4.44 -12.06 33.29
CA GLU A 37 3.25 -12.74 32.81
C GLU A 37 2.02 -12.00 33.35
N SER A 38 1.48 -11.08 32.56
CA SER A 38 0.10 -10.62 32.75
C SER A 38 -0.82 -11.81 32.52
N ASN A 39 -1.73 -12.09 33.46
CA ASN A 39 -2.75 -13.13 33.33
C ASN A 39 -3.80 -12.85 32.23
N GLU A 40 -3.70 -11.73 31.52
CA GLU A 40 -4.57 -11.44 30.38
C GLU A 40 -4.08 -12.13 29.10
N PRO A 41 -4.96 -12.76 28.31
CA PRO A 41 -4.59 -13.36 27.03
C PRO A 41 -3.95 -12.30 26.12
N LYS A 42 -2.73 -12.55 25.64
CA LYS A 42 -2.07 -11.65 24.69
C LYS A 42 -2.94 -11.49 23.43
N PRO A 43 -3.15 -10.26 22.93
CA PRO A 43 -3.87 -10.05 21.69
C PRO A 43 -3.21 -10.78 20.52
N VAL A 44 -4.04 -11.20 19.55
CA VAL A 44 -3.60 -12.07 18.45
C VAL A 44 -2.51 -11.42 17.59
N PHE A 45 -2.63 -10.13 17.31
CA PHE A 45 -1.71 -9.39 16.44
C PHE A 45 -0.76 -8.43 17.18
N SER A 46 -0.55 -8.60 18.50
CA SER A 46 0.32 -7.71 19.28
C SER A 46 1.81 -8.13 19.32
N GLY A 47 2.16 -9.29 18.76
CA GLY A 47 3.51 -9.85 18.80
C GLY A 47 4.29 -9.72 17.49
N LEU A 48 5.62 -9.76 17.57
CA LEU A 48 6.49 -9.93 16.41
C LEU A 48 6.39 -11.39 15.93
N GLY A 49 5.74 -11.63 14.80
CA GLY A 49 5.71 -12.96 14.19
C GLY A 49 4.54 -13.21 13.25
N PHE A 50 4.64 -14.31 12.51
CA PHE A 50 3.56 -14.77 11.64
C PHE A 50 2.42 -15.33 12.48
N THR A 51 1.21 -14.92 12.14
CA THR A 51 -0.01 -15.48 12.73
C THR A 51 -0.70 -16.34 11.68
N THR A 52 -0.99 -17.60 12.00
CA THR A 52 -1.76 -18.48 11.10
C THR A 52 -3.13 -18.69 11.72
N LEU A 53 -4.18 -18.32 10.99
CA LEU A 53 -5.55 -18.53 11.43
C LEU A 53 -6.25 -19.52 10.51
N ARG A 54 -7.10 -20.35 11.10
CA ARG A 54 -7.91 -21.33 10.39
C ARG A 54 -9.19 -20.66 9.91
N LEU A 55 -9.59 -20.95 8.69
CA LEU A 55 -10.82 -20.49 8.08
C LEU A 55 -11.98 -21.30 8.67
N GLN A 56 -12.81 -20.65 9.48
CA GLN A 56 -13.97 -21.26 10.12
C GLN A 56 -15.14 -21.39 9.14
N SER A 57 -15.45 -20.32 8.40
CA SER A 57 -16.56 -20.31 7.45
C SER A 57 -16.37 -19.28 6.33
N THR A 58 -17.16 -19.45 5.26
CA THR A 58 -17.21 -18.48 4.15
C THR A 58 -18.66 -18.18 3.78
N LYS A 59 -18.93 -16.96 3.34
CA LYS A 59 -20.23 -16.54 2.80
C LYS A 59 -20.02 -15.75 1.51
N THR A 60 -20.62 -16.19 0.43
CA THR A 60 -20.69 -15.39 -0.82
C THR A 60 -21.63 -14.21 -0.58
N VAL A 61 -21.15 -13.00 -0.87
CA VAL A 61 -21.91 -11.75 -0.70
C VAL A 61 -22.64 -11.41 -2.00
N ASN A 62 -21.91 -11.45 -3.11
CA ASN A 62 -22.43 -11.22 -4.45
C ASN A 62 -21.58 -12.02 -5.46
N HIS A 63 -21.70 -11.69 -6.75
CA HIS A 63 -21.03 -12.40 -7.85
C HIS A 63 -19.48 -12.42 -7.76
N ASN A 64 -18.85 -11.48 -7.07
CA ASN A 64 -17.39 -11.36 -7.01
C ASN A 64 -16.84 -11.12 -5.58
N THR A 65 -17.68 -11.05 -4.54
CA THR A 65 -17.24 -10.71 -3.18
C THR A 65 -17.59 -11.82 -2.20
N LYS A 66 -16.63 -12.17 -1.35
CA LYS A 66 -16.73 -13.25 -0.37
C LYS A 66 -16.32 -12.76 1.01
N ARG A 67 -17.08 -13.12 2.02
CA ARG A 67 -16.74 -12.99 3.45
C ARG A 67 -16.03 -14.26 3.92
N LEU A 68 -14.91 -14.11 4.61
CA LEU A 68 -14.10 -15.17 5.18
C LEU A 68 -13.94 -14.94 6.67
N VAL A 69 -14.43 -15.88 7.48
CA VAL A 69 -14.36 -15.81 8.94
C VAL A 69 -13.26 -16.73 9.43
N PHE A 70 -12.24 -16.17 10.05
CA PHE A 70 -11.13 -16.92 10.63
C PHE A 70 -11.27 -17.01 12.14
N GLU A 71 -11.02 -18.20 12.70
CA GLU A 71 -11.04 -18.44 14.14
C GLU A 71 -9.68 -18.09 14.76
N TYR A 72 -9.72 -17.44 15.91
CA TYR A 72 -8.53 -17.25 16.73
C TYR A 72 -8.15 -18.56 17.43
N PRO A 73 -6.88 -18.71 17.86
CA PRO A 73 -6.45 -19.90 18.60
C PRO A 73 -7.20 -20.13 19.92
N ASN A 74 -7.82 -19.09 20.48
CA ASN A 74 -8.60 -19.12 21.71
C ASN A 74 -9.87 -18.28 21.53
N GLU A 75 -11.01 -18.81 21.97
CA GLU A 75 -12.32 -18.16 21.89
C GLU A 75 -12.39 -16.82 22.64
N SER A 76 -11.60 -16.63 23.68
CA SER A 76 -11.53 -15.36 24.42
C SER A 76 -10.50 -14.37 23.86
N ALA A 77 -9.67 -14.80 22.91
CA ALA A 77 -8.66 -13.93 22.32
C ALA A 77 -9.31 -12.80 21.50
N ARG A 78 -8.64 -11.66 21.45
CA ARG A 78 -9.06 -10.47 20.70
C ARG A 78 -7.98 -10.10 19.69
N SER A 79 -8.36 -9.32 18.67
CA SER A 79 -7.44 -8.96 17.58
C SER A 79 -6.18 -8.24 18.08
N GLY A 80 -6.34 -7.25 18.96
CA GLY A 80 -5.27 -6.29 19.31
C GLY A 80 -4.99 -5.26 18.22
N LEU A 81 -5.85 -5.17 17.20
CA LEU A 81 -5.76 -4.18 16.15
C LEU A 81 -6.34 -2.85 16.63
N THR A 82 -5.78 -1.74 16.14
CA THR A 82 -6.36 -0.40 16.30
C THR A 82 -7.21 -0.05 15.07
N LEU A 83 -8.02 1.00 15.16
CA LEU A 83 -8.76 1.51 13.99
C LEU A 83 -7.81 1.80 12.82
N THR A 84 -8.32 1.59 11.61
CA THR A 84 -7.61 1.69 10.33
C THR A 84 -6.46 0.69 10.13
N SER A 85 -6.41 -0.39 10.92
CA SER A 85 -5.40 -1.43 10.74
C SER A 85 -5.77 -2.43 9.65
N ALA A 86 -4.77 -2.84 8.88
CA ALA A 86 -4.88 -3.92 7.90
C ALA A 86 -4.00 -5.12 8.31
N LEU A 87 -4.34 -6.31 7.82
CA LEU A 87 -3.54 -7.52 8.00
C LEU A 87 -2.79 -7.84 6.70
N LEU A 88 -1.49 -8.07 6.81
CA LEU A 88 -0.65 -8.41 5.68
C LEU A 88 -0.74 -9.92 5.41
N ALA A 89 -1.69 -10.33 4.57
CA ALA A 89 -1.93 -11.73 4.24
C ALA A 89 -0.89 -12.28 3.26
N ILE A 90 -0.42 -13.50 3.52
CA ILE A 90 0.50 -14.26 2.68
C ILE A 90 -0.29 -15.34 1.98
N THR A 91 -0.44 -15.21 0.68
CA THR A 91 -1.17 -16.15 -0.18
C THR A 91 -0.18 -16.94 -1.04
N HIS A 92 -0.55 -18.17 -1.38
CA HIS A 92 0.26 -19.06 -2.23
C HIS A 92 -0.56 -19.47 -3.47
N PRO A 93 -0.78 -18.54 -4.42
CA PRO A 93 -1.56 -18.82 -5.63
C PRO A 93 -0.97 -19.98 -6.42
N GLU A 94 -1.83 -20.83 -6.97
CA GLU A 94 -1.42 -21.95 -7.80
C GLU A 94 -0.58 -21.46 -9.00
N GLY A 95 0.49 -22.19 -9.33
CA GLY A 95 1.42 -21.82 -10.40
C GLY A 95 2.35 -20.62 -10.10
N SER A 96 2.30 -20.03 -8.91
CA SER A 96 3.22 -18.94 -8.52
C SER A 96 4.41 -19.47 -7.73
N TRP A 97 5.63 -19.10 -8.16
CA TRP A 97 6.87 -19.51 -7.47
C TRP A 97 7.11 -18.76 -6.14
N LEU A 98 6.58 -17.53 -6.02
CA LEU A 98 6.62 -16.72 -4.81
C LEU A 98 5.24 -16.54 -4.19
N PRO A 99 5.15 -16.41 -2.85
CA PRO A 99 3.93 -15.98 -2.22
C PRO A 99 3.55 -14.56 -2.67
N THR A 100 2.24 -14.32 -2.78
CA THR A 100 1.72 -12.97 -2.97
C THR A 100 1.30 -12.40 -1.61
N ILE A 101 1.85 -11.23 -1.28
CA ILE A 101 1.62 -10.57 0.00
C ILE A 101 0.74 -9.34 -0.24
N ARG A 102 -0.43 -9.25 0.41
CA ARG A 102 -1.37 -8.15 0.23
C ARG A 102 -2.05 -7.73 1.54
N PRO A 103 -2.32 -6.44 1.75
CA PRO A 103 -3.08 -5.97 2.89
C PRO A 103 -4.57 -6.29 2.72
N TYR A 104 -5.23 -6.69 3.81
CA TYR A 104 -6.68 -6.83 3.90
C TYR A 104 -7.18 -6.24 5.21
N THR A 105 -8.18 -5.38 5.15
CA THR A 105 -8.75 -4.75 6.34
C THR A 105 -9.92 -5.58 6.89
N PRO A 106 -9.84 -6.04 8.16
CA PRO A 106 -10.94 -6.74 8.79
C PRO A 106 -12.20 -5.88 8.94
N ILE A 107 -13.37 -6.50 8.78
CA ILE A 107 -14.69 -5.87 8.94
C ILE A 107 -15.43 -6.31 10.23
N SER A 108 -14.90 -7.31 10.94
CA SER A 108 -15.39 -7.70 12.27
C SER A 108 -15.14 -6.58 13.29
N ASP A 109 -15.80 -6.64 14.45
CA ASP A 109 -15.41 -5.72 15.54
C ASP A 109 -13.98 -6.05 15.99
N LEU A 110 -13.13 -5.03 16.18
CA LEU A 110 -11.74 -5.25 16.60
C LEU A 110 -11.66 -5.85 18.01
N ASP A 111 -12.69 -5.60 18.80
CA ASP A 111 -12.93 -6.13 20.15
C ASP A 111 -13.80 -7.40 20.16
N GLU A 112 -14.19 -7.94 19.02
CA GLU A 112 -14.92 -9.21 19.01
C GLU A 112 -13.98 -10.37 19.39
N PRO A 113 -14.34 -11.17 20.41
CA PRO A 113 -13.52 -12.29 20.79
C PRO A 113 -13.69 -13.47 19.82
N GLY A 114 -12.64 -14.29 19.70
CA GLY A 114 -12.67 -15.60 19.06
C GLY A 114 -12.61 -15.63 17.54
N ARG A 115 -12.85 -14.51 16.83
CA ARG A 115 -12.81 -14.50 15.37
C ARG A 115 -12.41 -13.17 14.75
N ILE A 116 -12.03 -13.24 13.47
CA ILE A 116 -11.83 -12.08 12.61
C ILE A 116 -12.43 -12.32 11.23
N GLU A 117 -12.98 -11.28 10.63
CA GLU A 117 -13.65 -11.40 9.34
C GLU A 117 -13.02 -10.52 8.27
N LEU A 118 -12.70 -11.10 7.12
CA LEU A 118 -12.26 -10.40 5.92
C LEU A 118 -13.37 -10.42 4.86
N MET A 119 -13.59 -9.29 4.19
CA MET A 119 -14.42 -9.21 2.99
C MET A 119 -13.52 -8.97 1.78
N VAL A 120 -13.55 -9.88 0.81
CA VAL A 120 -12.59 -9.93 -0.29
C VAL A 120 -13.33 -9.89 -1.61
N LYS A 121 -13.09 -8.84 -2.41
CA LYS A 121 -13.49 -8.77 -3.81
C LYS A 121 -12.49 -9.53 -4.68
N GLN A 122 -13.00 -10.44 -5.51
CA GLN A 122 -12.25 -11.15 -6.53
C GLN A 122 -12.08 -10.22 -7.72
N TYR A 123 -10.83 -10.11 -8.17
CA TYR A 123 -10.50 -9.40 -9.40
C TYR A 123 -10.13 -10.44 -10.46
N PRO A 124 -10.52 -10.23 -11.73
CA PRO A 124 -9.99 -11.02 -12.84
C PRO A 124 -8.46 -11.03 -12.77
N ASP A 125 -7.85 -12.20 -12.90
CA ASP A 125 -6.40 -12.42 -12.80
C ASP A 125 -5.74 -12.02 -11.46
N GLY A 126 -6.55 -11.66 -10.46
CA GLY A 126 -6.08 -11.30 -9.13
C GLY A 126 -5.55 -12.50 -8.38
N LYS A 127 -4.22 -12.67 -8.34
CA LYS A 127 -3.58 -13.83 -7.70
C LYS A 127 -3.97 -14.04 -6.23
N ALA A 128 -3.89 -12.98 -5.41
CA ALA A 128 -4.20 -13.05 -3.98
C ALA A 128 -5.71 -13.19 -3.73
N SER A 129 -6.53 -12.39 -4.42
CA SER A 129 -7.99 -12.45 -4.25
C SER A 129 -8.57 -13.77 -4.79
N GLY A 130 -8.06 -14.28 -5.90
CA GLY A 130 -8.38 -15.61 -6.42
C GLY A 130 -8.01 -16.73 -5.45
N TYR A 131 -6.82 -16.69 -4.85
CA TYR A 131 -6.43 -17.64 -3.80
C TYR A 131 -7.35 -17.57 -2.59
N LEU A 132 -7.69 -16.37 -2.09
CA LEU A 132 -8.61 -16.24 -0.97
C LEU A 132 -10.01 -16.76 -1.31
N HIS A 133 -10.46 -16.58 -2.55
CA HIS A 133 -11.73 -17.14 -3.01
C HIS A 133 -11.71 -18.66 -3.17
N SER A 134 -10.55 -19.29 -3.36
CA SER A 134 -10.46 -20.75 -3.44
C SER A 134 -10.44 -21.46 -2.08
N LEU A 135 -10.17 -20.72 -0.99
CA LEU A 135 -10.15 -21.27 0.36
C LEU A 135 -11.50 -21.86 0.77
N LYS A 136 -11.44 -22.98 1.50
CA LYS A 136 -12.57 -23.71 2.07
C LYS A 136 -12.47 -23.75 3.60
N PRO A 137 -13.61 -23.85 4.31
CA PRO A 137 -13.60 -24.08 5.76
C PRO A 137 -12.65 -25.23 6.13
N GLY A 138 -11.79 -24.99 7.11
CA GLY A 138 -10.73 -25.90 7.52
C GLY A 138 -9.33 -25.51 7.01
N ASP A 139 -9.23 -24.77 5.90
CA ASP A 139 -7.96 -24.25 5.39
C ASP A 139 -7.36 -23.20 6.33
N SER A 140 -6.10 -22.81 6.11
CA SER A 140 -5.42 -21.81 6.93
C SER A 140 -4.84 -20.69 6.08
N LEU A 141 -4.84 -19.48 6.64
CA LEU A 141 -4.20 -18.31 6.06
C LEU A 141 -3.16 -17.76 7.02
N ARG A 142 -1.98 -17.47 6.49
CA ARG A 142 -0.88 -16.88 7.25
C ARG A 142 -0.84 -15.37 7.04
N PHE A 143 -0.73 -14.63 8.13
CA PHE A 143 -0.56 -13.19 8.18
C PHE A 143 0.87 -12.88 8.64
N ALA A 144 1.55 -11.98 7.94
CA ALA A 144 2.92 -11.57 8.26
C ALA A 144 2.95 -10.66 9.50
N THR A 145 2.08 -9.65 9.50
CA THR A 145 1.97 -8.65 10.57
C THR A 145 0.67 -7.85 10.37
N SER A 146 0.31 -7.04 11.36
CA SER A 146 -0.66 -5.95 11.22
C SER A 146 0.04 -4.68 10.75
N LEU A 147 -0.56 -3.99 9.79
CA LEU A 147 -0.18 -2.66 9.36
C LEU A 147 -1.06 -1.65 10.07
N LYS A 148 -0.44 -0.70 10.79
CA LYS A 148 -1.16 0.39 11.43
C LYS A 148 -1.41 1.49 10.42
N GLY A 149 -2.68 1.86 10.23
CA GLY A 149 -3.05 3.05 9.47
C GLY A 149 -3.08 4.31 10.34
N TYR A 150 -3.92 5.27 9.92
CA TYR A 150 -4.19 6.50 10.66
C TYR A 150 -4.63 6.22 12.11
N GLN A 151 -3.91 6.77 13.08
CA GLN A 151 -4.22 6.60 14.50
C GLN A 151 -5.37 7.52 14.90
N TRP A 152 -6.60 7.05 14.70
CA TRP A 152 -7.81 7.80 15.05
C TRP A 152 -7.80 8.22 16.52
N LYS A 153 -7.97 9.51 16.77
CA LYS A 153 -8.21 10.05 18.10
C LYS A 153 -9.66 10.47 18.20
N GLN A 154 -10.28 10.04 19.30
CA GLN A 154 -11.66 10.37 19.60
C GLN A 154 -11.89 11.88 19.59
N ASN A 155 -12.95 12.34 18.91
CA ASN A 155 -13.31 13.77 18.79
C ASN A 155 -12.20 14.67 18.19
N GLU A 156 -11.22 14.11 17.48
CA GLU A 156 -10.17 14.89 16.83
C GLU A 156 -10.76 15.81 15.76
N PHE A 157 -11.77 15.32 15.03
CA PHE A 157 -12.49 16.07 14.00
C PHE A 157 -13.97 16.18 14.35
N SER A 158 -14.58 17.31 14.00
CA SER A 158 -16.02 17.50 14.13
C SER A 158 -16.80 16.65 13.11
N HIS A 159 -16.25 16.49 11.91
CA HIS A 159 -16.83 15.71 10.81
C HIS A 159 -15.72 14.98 10.04
N ALA A 160 -15.91 13.69 9.73
CA ALA A 160 -15.10 12.97 8.76
C ALA A 160 -15.90 12.58 7.51
N TYR A 161 -15.43 13.00 6.35
CA TYR A 161 -15.94 12.58 5.05
C TYR A 161 -15.17 11.35 4.58
N LEU A 162 -15.90 10.35 4.12
CA LEU A 162 -15.37 9.02 3.83
C LEU A 162 -15.70 8.69 2.38
N LEU A 163 -14.69 8.62 1.51
CA LEU A 163 -14.87 8.31 0.09
C LEU A 163 -14.38 6.89 -0.16
N ALA A 164 -15.29 6.02 -0.59
CA ALA A 164 -15.01 4.61 -0.82
C ALA A 164 -15.27 4.22 -2.28
N GLY A 165 -14.45 3.31 -2.80
CA GLY A 165 -14.64 2.69 -4.11
C GLY A 165 -14.45 1.19 -4.06
N GLY A 166 -15.44 0.41 -4.51
CA GLY A 166 -15.38 -1.06 -4.52
C GLY A 166 -14.93 -1.66 -3.16
N ALA A 167 -13.80 -2.38 -3.16
CA ALA A 167 -13.25 -3.03 -1.95
C ALA A 167 -12.68 -2.05 -0.91
N GLY A 168 -12.45 -0.78 -1.29
CA GLY A 168 -11.99 0.28 -0.39
C GLY A 168 -13.00 0.63 0.71
N ILE A 169 -14.22 0.11 0.64
CA ILE A 169 -15.19 0.18 1.74
C ILE A 169 -14.70 -0.52 3.02
N THR A 170 -13.81 -1.52 2.92
CA THR A 170 -13.39 -2.31 4.10
C THR A 170 -12.66 -1.49 5.18
N PRO A 171 -11.61 -0.68 4.88
CA PRO A 171 -11.03 0.23 5.87
C PRO A 171 -11.98 1.33 6.33
N ILE A 172 -12.79 1.86 5.41
CA ILE A 172 -13.77 2.89 5.72
C ILE A 172 -14.83 2.38 6.70
N TYR A 173 -15.34 1.17 6.48
CA TYR A 173 -16.31 0.52 7.36
C TYR A 173 -15.74 0.20 8.74
N GLN A 174 -14.48 -0.26 8.81
CA GLN A 174 -13.81 -0.47 10.09
C GLN A 174 -13.74 0.84 10.91
N LEU A 175 -13.43 1.96 10.24
CA LEU A 175 -13.39 3.28 10.87
C LEU A 175 -14.79 3.74 11.32
N ILE A 176 -15.81 3.66 10.44
CA ILE A 176 -17.21 3.99 10.77
C ILE A 176 -17.67 3.22 12.00
N LYS A 177 -17.50 1.89 11.97
CA LYS A 177 -17.90 1.00 13.05
C LYS A 177 -17.23 1.37 14.37
N GLY A 178 -15.92 1.64 14.34
CA GLY A 178 -15.16 2.06 15.52
C GLY A 178 -15.65 3.39 16.13
N ILE A 179 -15.87 4.40 15.29
CA ILE A 179 -16.31 5.74 15.71
C ILE A 179 -17.75 5.71 16.24
N LEU A 180 -18.67 5.02 15.55
CA LEU A 180 -20.08 4.99 15.97
C LEU A 180 -20.29 4.14 17.22
N LYS A 181 -19.53 3.04 17.39
CA LYS A 181 -19.64 2.21 18.60
C LYS A 181 -18.95 2.80 19.83
N ASN A 182 -18.08 3.80 19.67
CA ASN A 182 -17.50 4.51 20.82
C ASN A 182 -18.50 5.56 21.34
N PRO A 183 -19.11 5.39 22.53
CA PRO A 183 -20.09 6.33 23.07
C PRO A 183 -19.49 7.70 23.42
N GLN A 184 -18.16 7.79 23.54
CA GLN A 184 -17.45 9.02 23.85
C GLN A 184 -17.04 9.80 22.60
N ASP A 185 -17.08 9.15 21.43
CA ASP A 185 -16.83 9.81 20.14
C ASP A 185 -18.13 10.45 19.64
N ARG A 186 -18.06 11.72 19.24
CA ARG A 186 -19.17 12.55 18.76
C ARG A 186 -18.98 12.98 17.32
N THR A 187 -17.91 12.54 16.65
CA THR A 187 -17.64 12.89 15.27
C THR A 187 -18.79 12.46 14.37
N LYS A 188 -19.22 13.39 13.49
CA LYS A 188 -20.16 13.14 12.40
C LYS A 188 -19.44 12.48 11.23
N LEU A 189 -20.12 11.60 10.52
CA LEU A 189 -19.58 10.80 9.44
C LEU A 189 -20.48 10.89 8.22
N THR A 190 -19.91 11.24 7.06
CA THR A 190 -20.61 11.15 5.78
C THR A 190 -19.83 10.27 4.83
N LEU A 191 -20.43 9.15 4.41
CA LEU A 191 -19.86 8.23 3.44
C LEU A 191 -20.37 8.53 2.03
N VAL A 192 -19.48 8.65 1.06
CA VAL A 192 -19.80 8.58 -0.37
C VAL A 192 -19.15 7.31 -0.93
N PHE A 193 -19.97 6.36 -1.38
CA PHE A 193 -19.50 5.05 -1.81
C PHE A 193 -19.84 4.79 -3.27
N GLY A 194 -18.80 4.76 -4.12
CA GLY A 194 -18.89 4.44 -5.54
C GLY A 194 -18.79 2.95 -5.84
N VAL A 195 -19.74 2.46 -6.63
CA VAL A 195 -19.77 1.08 -7.15
C VAL A 195 -20.04 1.05 -8.66
N ASN A 196 -19.80 -0.10 -9.29
CA ASN A 196 -20.06 -0.25 -10.72
C ASN A 196 -21.55 -0.38 -11.03
N SER A 197 -22.24 -1.29 -10.34
CA SER A 197 -23.64 -1.64 -10.54
C SER A 197 -24.29 -1.91 -9.19
N GLU A 198 -25.62 -2.05 -9.15
CA GLU A 198 -26.39 -2.28 -7.91
C GLU A 198 -26.03 -3.60 -7.23
N GLU A 199 -25.59 -4.60 -7.98
CA GLU A 199 -25.13 -5.89 -7.43
C GLU A 199 -23.77 -5.79 -6.72
N ASP A 200 -23.02 -4.70 -6.93
CA ASP A 200 -21.75 -4.40 -6.28
C ASP A 200 -21.93 -3.61 -4.96
N LEU A 201 -23.17 -3.32 -4.55
CA LEU A 201 -23.46 -2.66 -3.27
C LEU A 201 -23.09 -3.58 -2.11
N LEU A 202 -22.05 -3.20 -1.36
CA LEU A 202 -21.57 -3.93 -0.20
C LEU A 202 -22.04 -3.27 1.09
N LEU A 203 -22.32 -4.09 2.12
CA LEU A 203 -22.64 -3.68 3.49
C LEU A 203 -23.92 -2.83 3.63
N LYS A 204 -24.84 -2.92 2.67
CA LYS A 204 -26.05 -2.09 2.66
C LYS A 204 -26.88 -2.24 3.95
N GLU A 205 -27.13 -3.46 4.39
CA GLU A 205 -27.89 -3.73 5.63
C GLU A 205 -27.20 -3.11 6.85
N GLU A 206 -25.88 -3.24 6.96
CA GLU A 206 -25.13 -2.66 8.06
C GLU A 206 -25.10 -1.12 8.04
N LEU A 207 -25.00 -0.52 6.86
CA LEU A 207 -25.00 0.94 6.68
C LEU A 207 -26.40 1.53 6.96
N ASP A 208 -27.47 0.88 6.48
CA ASP A 208 -28.86 1.26 6.80
C ASP A 208 -29.12 1.24 8.30
N ARG A 209 -28.65 0.19 8.98
CA ARG A 209 -28.75 0.08 10.44
C ARG A 209 -28.03 1.24 11.13
N TYR A 210 -26.79 1.56 10.76
CA TYR A 210 -26.07 2.67 11.38
C TYR A 210 -26.72 4.03 11.08
N ALA A 211 -27.27 4.23 9.89
CA ALA A 211 -27.98 5.47 9.55
C ALA A 211 -29.26 5.61 10.40
N THR A 212 -29.92 4.50 10.71
CA THR A 212 -31.11 4.46 11.58
C THR A 212 -30.77 4.63 13.06
N GLU A 213 -29.69 4.01 13.54
CA GLU A 213 -29.24 4.08 14.94
C GLU A 213 -28.59 5.43 15.27
N PHE A 214 -27.94 6.06 14.30
CA PHE A 214 -27.17 7.31 14.47
C PHE A 214 -27.56 8.40 13.45
N PRO A 215 -28.85 8.78 13.33
CA PRO A 215 -29.33 9.65 12.25
C PRO A 215 -28.68 11.05 12.23
N GLU A 216 -28.30 11.57 13.40
CA GLU A 216 -27.63 12.88 13.55
C GLU A 216 -26.11 12.82 13.29
N ARG A 217 -25.55 11.60 13.19
CA ARG A 217 -24.10 11.35 13.18
C ARG A 217 -23.60 10.56 11.98
N PHE A 218 -24.46 9.80 11.30
CA PHE A 218 -24.06 9.00 10.16
C PHE A 218 -25.04 9.16 9.01
N ASN A 219 -24.50 9.60 7.88
CA ASN A 219 -25.20 9.59 6.60
C ASN A 219 -24.33 8.92 5.55
N TYR A 220 -24.95 8.34 4.52
CA TYR A 220 -24.21 7.77 3.42
C TYR A 220 -24.94 7.95 2.08
N ILE A 221 -24.17 7.99 1.00
CA ILE A 221 -24.63 8.13 -0.37
C ILE A 221 -23.96 7.04 -1.20
N TYR A 222 -24.76 6.26 -1.93
CA TYR A 222 -24.25 5.40 -3.00
C TYR A 222 -24.26 6.13 -4.33
N THR A 223 -23.19 5.94 -5.11
CA THR A 223 -23.16 6.29 -6.53
C THR A 223 -22.85 5.07 -7.37
N VAL A 224 -23.64 4.86 -8.42
CA VAL A 224 -23.58 3.69 -9.31
C VAL A 224 -23.19 4.16 -10.70
N SER A 225 -22.01 3.75 -11.18
CA SER A 225 -21.51 4.25 -12.48
C SER A 225 -22.23 3.64 -13.70
N ARG A 226 -22.76 2.41 -13.57
CA ARG A 226 -23.47 1.67 -14.62
C ARG A 226 -24.73 1.02 -14.03
N PRO A 227 -25.78 1.82 -13.74
CA PRO A 227 -27.03 1.29 -13.22
C PRO A 227 -27.69 0.35 -14.25
N LYS A 228 -28.30 -0.74 -13.80
CA LYS A 228 -29.01 -1.68 -14.69
C LYS A 228 -30.36 -1.15 -15.15
N GLU A 229 -30.99 -0.29 -14.33
CA GLU A 229 -32.30 0.27 -14.57
C GLU A 229 -32.20 1.78 -14.77
N GLU A 230 -32.98 2.33 -15.70
CA GLU A 230 -33.02 3.76 -15.99
C GLU A 230 -33.50 4.59 -14.78
N ASN A 231 -34.34 3.99 -13.92
CA ASN A 231 -34.86 4.58 -12.69
C ASN A 231 -34.19 4.00 -11.43
N SER A 232 -32.87 3.83 -11.45
CA SER A 232 -32.12 3.40 -10.26
C SER A 232 -32.39 4.35 -9.09
N PRO A 233 -32.66 3.85 -7.86
CA PRO A 233 -32.87 4.70 -6.69
C PRO A 233 -31.56 5.34 -6.19
N TYR A 234 -30.43 5.01 -6.79
CA TYR A 234 -29.10 5.52 -6.45
C TYR A 234 -28.67 6.63 -7.39
N ARG A 235 -27.75 7.49 -6.95
CA ARG A 235 -27.15 8.48 -7.86
C ARG A 235 -26.39 7.74 -8.97
N THR A 236 -26.61 8.17 -10.21
CA THR A 236 -25.89 7.65 -11.38
C THR A 236 -24.59 8.42 -11.58
N GLY A 237 -23.48 7.71 -11.82
CA GLY A 237 -22.19 8.30 -12.16
C GLY A 237 -21.05 7.91 -11.22
N TYR A 238 -19.87 8.51 -11.46
CA TYR A 238 -18.72 8.41 -10.57
C TYR A 238 -18.84 9.41 -9.41
N ILE A 239 -17.93 9.31 -8.45
CA ILE A 239 -17.76 10.38 -7.44
C ILE A 239 -17.14 11.56 -8.18
N ASP A 240 -17.91 12.64 -8.34
CA ASP A 240 -17.54 13.83 -9.09
C ASP A 240 -17.52 15.09 -8.19
N GLU A 241 -17.02 16.19 -8.74
CA GLU A 241 -16.92 17.46 -8.03
C GLU A 241 -18.28 17.98 -7.57
N GLU A 242 -19.33 17.81 -8.39
CA GLU A 242 -20.69 18.24 -8.04
C GLU A 242 -21.20 17.51 -6.78
N LEU A 243 -21.02 16.19 -6.73
CA LEU A 243 -21.38 15.37 -5.58
C LEU A 243 -20.57 15.76 -4.34
N LEU A 244 -19.25 15.97 -4.49
CA LEU A 244 -18.42 16.38 -3.37
C LEU A 244 -18.80 17.78 -2.85
N ARG A 245 -19.00 18.76 -3.72
CA ARG A 245 -19.44 20.11 -3.34
C ARG A 245 -20.79 20.11 -2.67
N SER A 246 -21.73 19.28 -3.13
CA SER A 246 -23.05 19.14 -2.50
C SER A 246 -23.00 18.40 -1.17
N THR A 247 -22.06 17.46 -1.01
CA THR A 247 -21.85 16.71 0.24
C THR A 247 -21.11 17.54 1.29
N PHE A 248 -20.14 18.35 0.88
CA PHE A 248 -19.25 19.12 1.77
C PHE A 248 -19.82 20.50 2.15
N ARG A 249 -21.10 20.78 1.84
CA ARG A 249 -21.74 22.08 2.05
C ARG A 249 -21.63 22.62 3.48
N GLU A 250 -21.55 21.73 4.45
CA GLU A 250 -21.45 22.06 5.87
C GLU A 250 -20.02 21.93 6.42
N SER A 251 -18.97 21.88 5.59
CA SER A 251 -17.60 21.73 6.09
C SER A 251 -17.26 22.86 7.07
N THR A 252 -17.31 22.54 8.36
CA THR A 252 -16.94 23.42 9.47
C THR A 252 -15.42 23.55 9.53
N GLN A 253 -14.91 24.46 10.36
CA GLN A 253 -13.54 24.33 10.83
C GLN A 253 -13.38 22.94 11.49
N ASN A 254 -12.30 22.22 11.19
CA ASN A 254 -11.95 20.89 11.74
C ASN A 254 -12.72 19.68 11.15
N THR A 255 -12.61 19.48 9.84
CA THR A 255 -13.07 18.27 9.13
C THR A 255 -11.91 17.47 8.54
N LYS A 256 -12.08 16.16 8.36
CA LYS A 256 -11.09 15.28 7.71
C LYS A 256 -11.70 14.49 6.55
N VAL A 257 -10.96 14.30 5.47
CA VAL A 257 -11.38 13.43 4.35
C VAL A 257 -10.50 12.19 4.32
N PHE A 258 -11.13 11.01 4.27
CA PHE A 258 -10.47 9.73 4.07
C PHE A 258 -10.92 9.12 2.75
N ILE A 259 -9.96 8.63 1.97
CA ILE A 259 -10.23 8.00 0.67
C ILE A 259 -9.63 6.59 0.65
N CYS A 260 -10.40 5.64 0.12
CA CYS A 260 -9.88 4.33 -0.25
C CYS A 260 -10.66 3.72 -1.43
N GLY A 261 -9.96 3.30 -2.48
CA GLY A 261 -10.58 2.63 -3.61
C GLY A 261 -9.58 2.24 -4.72
N PRO A 262 -10.05 2.05 -5.95
CA PRO A 262 -9.15 1.82 -7.08
C PRO A 262 -8.23 3.03 -7.32
N PRO A 263 -6.97 2.83 -7.75
CA PRO A 263 -6.00 3.92 -7.94
C PRO A 263 -6.54 5.07 -8.81
N ALA A 264 -7.21 4.75 -9.92
CA ALA A 264 -7.80 5.76 -10.79
C ALA A 264 -8.83 6.66 -10.09
N MET A 265 -9.57 6.12 -9.11
CA MET A 265 -10.49 6.90 -8.29
C MET A 265 -9.72 7.75 -7.30
N GLU A 266 -8.76 7.17 -6.58
CA GLU A 266 -7.92 7.88 -5.60
C GLU A 266 -7.21 9.07 -6.26
N ASP A 267 -6.55 8.86 -7.40
CA ASP A 267 -5.85 9.90 -8.17
C ASP A 267 -6.80 11.04 -8.61
N SER A 268 -8.00 10.68 -9.08
CA SER A 268 -9.00 11.67 -9.53
C SER A 268 -9.54 12.52 -8.38
N LEU A 269 -9.68 11.93 -7.19
CA LEU A 269 -10.23 12.60 -6.02
C LEU A 269 -9.17 13.36 -5.23
N ASP A 270 -7.90 12.94 -5.26
CA ASP A 270 -6.79 13.67 -4.64
C ASP A 270 -6.68 15.10 -5.20
N LEU A 271 -6.79 15.22 -6.53
CA LEU A 271 -6.85 16.51 -7.21
C LEU A 271 -8.10 17.33 -6.83
N LEU A 272 -9.23 16.71 -6.51
CA LEU A 272 -10.46 17.44 -6.14
C LEU A 272 -10.48 17.84 -4.66
N VAL A 273 -9.96 16.97 -3.79
CA VAL A 273 -9.99 17.16 -2.34
C VAL A 273 -8.92 18.15 -1.89
N SER A 274 -7.77 18.20 -2.56
CA SER A 274 -6.73 19.22 -2.32
C SER A 274 -7.21 20.67 -2.49
N TYR A 275 -8.25 20.91 -3.30
CA TYR A 275 -8.92 22.22 -3.40
C TYR A 275 -9.90 22.51 -2.26
N THR A 276 -10.27 21.51 -1.44
CA THR A 276 -11.35 21.60 -0.45
C THR A 276 -10.94 21.36 1.00
N GLY A 277 -9.73 20.85 1.29
CA GLY A 277 -9.24 20.69 2.67
C GLY A 277 -8.05 19.73 2.85
N GLU A 278 -7.72 19.42 4.11
CA GLU A 278 -6.64 18.46 4.47
C GLU A 278 -7.04 17.00 4.19
N TYR A 279 -6.23 16.34 3.36
CA TYR A 279 -6.44 14.99 2.83
C TYR A 279 -5.61 13.93 3.56
N GLN A 280 -6.11 12.69 3.65
CA GLN A 280 -5.33 11.52 4.06
C GLN A 280 -5.79 10.26 3.31
N GLU A 281 -4.86 9.62 2.61
CA GLU A 281 -5.06 8.31 1.99
C GLU A 281 -5.02 7.20 3.06
N LEU A 282 -5.95 6.24 2.99
CA LEU A 282 -5.97 5.04 3.86
C LEU A 282 -5.35 3.81 3.19
N SER A 283 -4.87 3.94 1.95
CA SER A 283 -4.30 2.84 1.19
C SER A 283 -2.87 2.53 1.68
N GLY A 284 -2.67 1.28 2.09
CA GLY A 284 -1.38 0.74 2.54
C GLY A 284 -0.64 0.02 1.43
N LEU A 285 -0.50 0.63 0.24
CA LEU A 285 0.46 0.12 -0.74
C LEU A 285 1.88 0.43 -0.25
N PRO A 286 2.80 -0.54 -0.26
CA PRO A 286 4.15 -0.29 0.21
C PRO A 286 4.85 0.62 -0.80
N THR A 287 4.90 1.91 -0.50
CA THR A 287 5.94 2.78 -1.03
C THR A 287 7.30 2.19 -0.65
N PRO A 288 8.39 2.46 -1.38
CA PRO A 288 9.73 2.01 -1.00
C PRO A 288 10.12 2.39 0.44
N SER A 289 9.55 3.48 0.97
CA SER A 289 9.62 3.91 2.37
C SER A 289 8.90 2.97 3.35
N PHE A 290 7.90 2.21 2.92
CA PHE A 290 7.19 1.22 3.74
C PHE A 290 8.02 -0.04 4.03
N ILE A 291 8.90 -0.47 3.09
CA ILE A 291 9.86 -1.55 3.35
C ILE A 291 10.91 -1.12 4.40
N LEU A 292 11.28 0.16 4.41
CA LEU A 292 12.13 0.75 5.45
C LEU A 292 11.40 0.90 6.80
N SER A 293 10.14 1.33 6.79
CA SER A 293 9.30 1.45 7.99
C SER A 293 8.94 0.09 8.62
N LEU A 294 8.79 -0.97 7.81
CA LEU A 294 8.64 -2.35 8.30
C LEU A 294 9.92 -2.83 9.00
N ALA A 295 11.10 -2.31 8.62
CA ALA A 295 12.35 -2.56 9.33
C ALA A 295 12.43 -1.75 10.64
N GLU A 296 11.98 -0.49 10.64
CA GLU A 296 11.99 0.40 11.83
C GLU A 296 10.94 0.03 12.89
N SER A 297 9.76 -0.42 12.49
CA SER A 297 8.65 -0.80 13.39
C SER A 297 8.87 -2.09 14.18
N THR A 298 9.97 -2.81 13.92
CA THR A 298 10.35 -4.00 14.70
C THR A 298 10.89 -3.68 16.10
N GLY A 299 11.04 -2.40 16.47
CA GLY A 299 11.27 -1.97 17.86
C GLY A 299 12.53 -2.55 18.52
N LEU A 300 13.46 -3.07 17.72
CA LEU A 300 14.71 -3.63 18.19
C LEU A 300 15.73 -2.48 18.29
N HIS A 301 15.91 -1.90 19.48
CA HIS A 301 17.17 -1.22 19.84
C HIS A 301 18.27 -2.28 20.06
N VAL A 302 18.51 -3.06 19.02
CA VAL A 302 19.67 -3.93 18.85
C VAL A 302 20.05 -3.63 17.42
N GLU A 303 21.23 -3.06 17.18
CA GLU A 303 21.71 -2.78 15.83
C GLU A 303 21.37 -3.99 14.93
N PRO A 304 20.48 -3.83 13.93
CA PRO A 304 20.14 -4.93 13.07
C PRO A 304 21.42 -5.49 12.41
N PRO A 305 21.46 -6.79 12.04
CA PRO A 305 22.60 -7.35 11.31
C PRO A 305 22.84 -6.67 9.93
N PHE A 306 22.01 -5.71 9.53
CA PHE A 306 22.21 -4.84 8.37
C PHE A 306 23.48 -3.97 8.46
N GLY A 307 24.01 -3.73 9.66
CA GLY A 307 25.32 -3.08 9.86
C GLY A 307 26.52 -4.02 9.78
N LEU A 308 26.31 -5.35 9.80
CA LEU A 308 27.38 -6.35 9.94
C LEU A 308 28.44 -6.22 8.84
N ARG A 309 28.02 -5.93 7.61
CA ARG A 309 28.95 -5.70 6.51
C ARG A 309 29.82 -4.47 6.75
N SER A 310 29.20 -3.32 7.04
CA SER A 310 29.88 -2.05 7.28
C SER A 310 30.81 -2.14 8.50
N ASN A 311 30.35 -2.80 9.56
CA ASN A 311 31.11 -2.96 10.80
C ASN A 311 32.33 -3.89 10.59
N ILE A 312 32.21 -4.97 9.82
CA ILE A 312 33.37 -5.82 9.47
C ILE A 312 34.36 -5.06 8.58
N LEU A 313 33.87 -4.27 7.61
CA LEU A 313 34.75 -3.49 6.74
C LEU A 313 35.50 -2.38 7.50
N LYS A 314 34.84 -1.70 8.44
CA LYS A 314 35.45 -0.66 9.27
C LYS A 314 36.41 -1.24 10.31
N LEU A 315 35.97 -2.23 11.09
CA LEU A 315 36.76 -2.78 12.21
C LEU A 315 37.91 -3.69 11.76
N HIS A 316 37.77 -4.38 10.63
CA HIS A 316 38.76 -5.37 10.18
C HIS A 316 39.60 -4.91 8.99
N TYR A 317 39.11 -3.95 8.21
CA TYR A 317 39.78 -3.49 6.99
C TYR A 317 39.95 -1.97 6.90
N GLU A 318 39.48 -1.18 7.87
CA GLU A 318 39.58 0.30 7.88
C GLU A 318 39.17 0.92 6.53
N ASP A 319 38.10 0.38 5.91
CA ASP A 319 37.60 0.76 4.58
C ASP A 319 38.59 0.58 3.39
N LYS A 320 39.76 -0.04 3.62
CA LYS A 320 40.76 -0.40 2.60
C LYS A 320 40.64 -1.86 2.11
N ALA A 321 39.43 -2.41 2.11
CA ALA A 321 39.19 -3.80 1.71
C ALA A 321 39.32 -4.00 0.19
N THR A 322 40.05 -5.03 -0.22
CA THR A 322 40.16 -5.43 -1.64
C THR A 322 38.80 -5.88 -2.21
N PRO A 323 38.58 -5.83 -3.54
CA PRO A 323 37.33 -6.29 -4.16
C PRO A 323 36.91 -7.71 -3.76
N LYS A 324 37.87 -8.64 -3.67
CA LYS A 324 37.64 -10.03 -3.22
C LYS A 324 37.23 -10.10 -1.75
N GLN A 325 37.84 -9.30 -0.88
CA GLN A 325 37.47 -9.22 0.55
C GLN A 325 36.08 -8.61 0.72
N ARG A 326 35.73 -7.57 -0.05
CA ARG A 326 34.38 -6.99 -0.05
C ARG A 326 33.32 -8.01 -0.46
N ALA A 327 33.60 -8.88 -1.44
CA ALA A 327 32.69 -9.94 -1.86
C ALA A 327 32.53 -11.04 -0.79
N TYR A 328 33.61 -11.42 -0.12
CA TYR A 328 33.56 -12.38 0.99
C TYR A 328 32.76 -11.85 2.19
N VAL A 329 32.97 -10.57 2.56
CA VAL A 329 32.22 -9.93 3.65
C VAL A 329 30.74 -9.77 3.27
N SER A 330 30.42 -9.50 2.01
CA SER A 330 29.02 -9.54 1.51
C SER A 330 28.40 -10.92 1.58
N ALA A 331 29.15 -11.97 1.26
CA ALA A 331 28.66 -13.34 1.37
C ALA A 331 28.34 -13.70 2.82
N LEU A 332 29.27 -13.41 3.74
CA LEU A 332 29.10 -13.69 5.15
C LEU A 332 27.92 -12.91 5.76
N SER A 333 27.84 -11.60 5.47
CA SER A 333 26.76 -10.75 5.98
C SER A 333 25.40 -11.09 5.37
N GLY A 334 25.36 -11.34 4.06
CA GLY A 334 24.17 -11.83 3.36
C GLY A 334 23.69 -13.17 3.92
N GLY A 335 24.59 -14.12 4.14
CA GLY A 335 24.27 -15.43 4.72
C GLY A 335 23.70 -15.38 6.13
N VAL A 336 24.31 -14.56 7.01
CA VAL A 336 23.84 -14.40 8.39
C VAL A 336 22.48 -13.70 8.43
N ALA A 337 22.33 -12.57 7.73
CA ALA A 337 21.08 -11.82 7.69
C ALA A 337 19.97 -12.63 7.00
N GLY A 338 20.24 -13.18 5.82
CA GLY A 338 19.30 -13.97 5.04
C GLY A 338 18.96 -15.31 5.66
N GLY A 339 19.91 -15.96 6.36
CA GLY A 339 19.65 -17.16 7.15
C GLY A 339 18.73 -16.89 8.34
N ALA A 340 18.97 -15.79 9.06
CA ALA A 340 18.09 -15.36 10.15
C ALA A 340 16.68 -15.03 9.64
N VAL A 341 16.56 -14.26 8.55
CA VAL A 341 15.27 -13.97 7.90
C VAL A 341 14.59 -15.25 7.43
N THR A 342 15.31 -16.17 6.79
CA THR A 342 14.77 -17.46 6.35
C THR A 342 14.22 -18.27 7.53
N ARG A 343 14.95 -18.29 8.65
CA ARG A 343 14.53 -19.00 9.87
C ARG A 343 13.31 -18.35 10.53
N LEU A 344 13.22 -17.02 10.50
CA LEU A 344 12.07 -16.26 10.97
C LEU A 344 10.84 -16.51 10.09
N MET A 345 11.01 -16.64 8.77
CA MET A 345 9.96 -16.97 7.80
C MET A 345 9.49 -18.44 7.84
N GLY A 346 10.03 -19.25 8.76
CA GLY A 346 9.71 -20.67 8.92
C GLY A 346 10.49 -21.62 8.02
N GLY A 347 11.47 -21.10 7.26
CA GLY A 347 12.37 -21.89 6.42
C GLY A 347 13.52 -22.53 7.20
N ARG A 348 14.21 -23.47 6.55
CA ARG A 348 15.40 -24.12 7.12
C ARG A 348 16.58 -23.15 7.09
N LEU A 349 17.24 -22.97 8.24
CA LEU A 349 18.36 -22.02 8.42
C LEU A 349 19.51 -22.26 7.44
N VAL A 350 19.94 -23.52 7.28
CA VAL A 350 21.12 -23.88 6.49
C VAL A 350 20.94 -23.57 5.00
N PRO A 351 19.84 -23.97 4.33
CA PRO A 351 19.56 -23.55 2.96
C PRO A 351 19.48 -22.02 2.77
N GLY A 352 18.81 -21.31 3.70
CA GLY A 352 18.73 -19.85 3.65
C GLY A 352 20.10 -19.18 3.73
N LEU A 353 20.93 -19.62 4.67
CA LEU A 353 22.30 -19.13 4.81
C LEU A 353 23.11 -19.31 3.54
N VAL A 354 23.01 -20.47 2.88
CA VAL A 354 23.72 -20.76 1.62
C VAL A 354 23.24 -19.86 0.49
N VAL A 355 21.93 -19.76 0.27
CA VAL A 355 21.34 -18.96 -0.81
C VAL A 355 21.72 -17.48 -0.67
N PHE A 356 21.54 -16.91 0.52
CA PHE A 356 21.84 -15.49 0.73
C PHE A 356 23.33 -15.19 0.81
N SER A 357 24.18 -16.17 1.16
CA SER A 357 25.63 -16.03 1.00
C SER A 357 26.04 -15.96 -0.46
N LEU A 358 25.45 -16.82 -1.31
CA LEU A 358 25.70 -16.81 -2.74
C LEU A 358 25.22 -15.51 -3.39
N LEU A 359 24.02 -15.04 -3.05
CA LEU A 359 23.49 -13.77 -3.55
C LEU A 359 24.36 -12.59 -3.13
N GLY A 360 24.81 -12.55 -1.87
CA GLY A 360 25.73 -11.51 -1.39
C GLY A 360 27.08 -11.52 -2.11
N TYR A 361 27.64 -12.71 -2.36
CA TYR A 361 28.90 -12.87 -3.09
C TYR A 361 28.78 -12.45 -4.56
N VAL A 362 27.76 -12.96 -5.25
CA VAL A 362 27.52 -12.69 -6.68
C VAL A 362 27.20 -11.22 -6.88
N GLY A 363 26.28 -10.65 -6.10
CA GLY A 363 25.92 -9.23 -6.20
C GLY A 363 27.11 -8.30 -6.02
N GLN A 364 27.98 -8.58 -5.03
CA GLN A 364 29.19 -7.78 -4.85
C GLN A 364 30.24 -8.00 -5.94
N SER A 365 30.35 -9.21 -6.48
CA SER A 365 31.27 -9.51 -7.57
C SER A 365 30.83 -8.81 -8.86
N SER A 366 29.54 -8.81 -9.17
CA SER A 366 28.95 -8.05 -10.27
C SER A 366 29.15 -6.54 -10.09
N TYR A 367 28.93 -6.02 -8.88
CA TYR A 367 29.20 -4.60 -8.58
C TYR A 367 30.67 -4.25 -8.84
N ASN A 368 31.61 -5.05 -8.32
CA ASN A 368 33.04 -4.80 -8.54
C ASN A 368 33.42 -4.85 -10.03
N ALA A 369 32.81 -5.76 -10.81
CA ALA A 369 33.06 -5.87 -12.25
C ALA A 369 32.53 -4.66 -13.02
N ILE A 370 31.31 -4.19 -12.68
CA ILE A 370 30.70 -2.99 -13.28
C ILE A 370 31.50 -1.74 -12.90
N ASP A 371 31.92 -1.61 -11.65
CA ASP A 371 32.73 -0.49 -11.15
C ASP A 371 34.09 -0.44 -11.86
N THR A 372 34.74 -1.60 -12.04
CA THR A 372 36.00 -1.70 -12.81
C THR A 372 35.78 -1.32 -14.28
N TRP A 373 34.73 -1.83 -14.91
CA TRP A 373 34.34 -1.49 -16.29
C TRP A 373 34.02 0.00 -16.45
N GLN A 374 33.35 0.62 -15.48
CA GLN A 374 33.08 2.06 -15.52
C GLN A 374 34.35 2.89 -15.38
N MET A 375 35.28 2.49 -14.52
CA MET A 375 36.59 3.16 -14.39
C MET A 375 37.44 3.02 -15.67
N GLU A 376 37.36 1.88 -16.37
CA GLU A 376 38.03 1.65 -17.66
C GLU A 376 37.36 2.42 -18.81
N ASN A 377 36.04 2.62 -18.75
CA ASN A 377 35.24 3.31 -19.78
C ASN A 377 34.97 4.79 -19.49
N ALA A 378 35.57 5.35 -18.43
CA ALA A 378 35.35 6.72 -17.94
C ALA A 378 35.77 7.84 -18.92
N ASN A 379 36.45 7.53 -20.03
CA ASN A 379 36.73 8.47 -21.12
C ASN A 379 35.60 8.60 -22.15
N THR A 380 34.44 7.98 -21.92
CA THR A 380 33.23 8.24 -22.71
C THR A 380 32.12 8.71 -21.78
N THR A 381 31.54 9.88 -22.07
CA THR A 381 30.47 10.51 -21.28
C THR A 381 29.22 9.65 -21.33
N SER A 382 29.12 8.67 -20.42
CA SER A 382 27.93 7.82 -20.30
C SER A 382 27.00 8.39 -19.21
N LYS A 383 25.70 8.43 -19.51
CA LYS A 383 24.67 8.97 -18.60
C LYS A 383 24.63 8.18 -17.28
N PRO A 384 24.34 8.83 -16.13
CA PRO A 384 24.24 8.17 -14.82
C PRO A 384 23.27 6.99 -14.80
N PHE A 385 23.56 5.97 -13.97
CA PHE A 385 22.78 4.72 -13.87
C PHE A 385 21.29 4.93 -13.60
N LEU A 386 20.94 5.87 -12.71
CA LEU A 386 19.54 6.23 -12.42
C LEU A 386 18.81 6.79 -13.64
N GLN A 387 19.51 7.54 -14.50
CA GLN A 387 18.96 8.09 -15.74
C GLN A 387 18.68 6.98 -16.76
N ARG A 388 19.56 5.98 -16.88
CA ARG A 388 19.39 4.84 -17.80
C ARG A 388 18.28 3.89 -17.36
N MET A 389 18.04 3.77 -16.05
CA MET A 389 16.90 3.05 -15.49
C MET A 389 15.58 3.80 -15.75
N ALA A 390 15.57 5.13 -15.60
CA ALA A 390 14.41 5.97 -15.92
C ALA A 390 14.05 5.94 -17.41
N ASP A 391 15.04 5.84 -18.30
CA ASP A 391 14.86 5.73 -19.75
C ASP A 391 14.44 4.31 -20.22
N SER A 392 14.33 3.33 -19.30
CA SER A 392 14.01 1.94 -19.66
C SER A 392 12.52 1.71 -19.91
N LYS A 393 12.19 0.91 -20.93
CA LYS A 393 10.82 0.60 -21.41
C LYS A 393 9.87 -0.04 -20.37
N TRP A 394 10.35 -0.38 -19.18
CA TRP A 394 9.64 -1.23 -18.22
C TRP A 394 9.22 -0.52 -16.92
N ILE A 395 9.37 0.80 -16.83
CA ILE A 395 8.93 1.62 -15.68
C ILE A 395 7.83 2.59 -16.17
N PRO A 396 6.59 2.52 -15.65
CA PRO A 396 5.46 3.33 -16.11
C PRO A 396 5.45 4.75 -15.50
N LEU A 397 6.61 5.27 -15.13
CA LEU A 397 6.81 6.64 -14.65
C LEU A 397 8.08 7.19 -15.30
N LYS A 398 7.92 8.06 -16.30
CA LYS A 398 9.02 8.85 -16.87
C LYS A 398 9.29 10.02 -15.94
N SER A 399 10.53 10.19 -15.49
CA SER A 399 10.96 11.47 -14.93
C SER A 399 11.07 12.48 -16.07
N LEU A 400 10.18 13.46 -16.11
CA LEU A 400 10.28 14.57 -17.05
C LEU A 400 11.41 15.51 -16.63
N SER A 401 12.32 15.83 -17.56
CA SER A 401 13.21 16.98 -17.37
C SER A 401 12.44 18.28 -17.59
N ASP A 402 12.94 19.40 -17.07
CA ASP A 402 12.29 20.71 -17.23
C ASP A 402 12.10 21.09 -18.71
N ASP A 403 13.02 20.65 -19.59
CA ASP A 403 12.92 20.87 -21.03
C ASP A 403 11.86 19.97 -21.69
N ASP A 404 11.71 18.72 -21.23
CA ASP A 404 10.63 17.83 -21.68
C ASP A 404 9.25 18.37 -21.25
N TYR A 405 9.16 18.92 -20.03
CA TYR A 405 7.94 19.52 -19.51
C TYR A 405 7.55 20.78 -20.31
N ARG A 406 8.54 21.61 -20.66
CA ARG A 406 8.37 22.74 -21.59
C ARG A 406 7.91 22.29 -22.98
N GLY A 407 8.45 21.17 -23.49
CA GLY A 407 8.03 20.57 -24.75
C GLY A 407 6.55 20.17 -24.75
N ILE A 408 6.10 19.48 -23.69
CA ILE A 408 4.70 19.08 -23.54
C ILE A 408 3.78 20.30 -23.40
N LEU A 409 4.19 21.32 -22.66
CA LEU A 409 3.42 22.56 -22.55
C LEU A 409 3.29 23.27 -23.89
N ASN A 410 4.37 23.38 -24.66
CA ASN A 410 4.33 24.00 -25.99
C ASN A 410 3.47 23.20 -26.97
N GLU A 411 3.51 21.86 -26.92
CA GLU A 411 2.65 21.01 -27.74
C GLU A 411 1.17 21.21 -27.39
N LYS A 412 0.83 21.32 -26.10
CA LYS A 412 -0.53 21.63 -25.64
C LYS A 412 -0.98 23.03 -26.04
N VAL A 413 -0.09 24.02 -26.01
CA VAL A 413 -0.39 25.37 -26.50
C VAL A 413 -0.67 25.34 -28.01
N LEU A 414 0.17 24.65 -28.78
CA LEU A 414 -0.02 24.45 -30.22
C LEU A 414 -1.33 23.72 -30.55
N SER A 415 -1.72 22.70 -29.77
CA SER A 415 -3.00 22.01 -29.98
C SER A 415 -4.19 22.91 -29.69
N ILE A 416 -4.11 23.73 -28.64
CA ILE A 416 -5.15 24.71 -28.31
C ILE A 416 -5.22 25.78 -29.40
N GLU A 417 -4.09 26.28 -29.90
CA GLU A 417 -4.05 27.24 -31.00
C GLU A 417 -4.66 26.67 -32.29
N ALA A 418 -4.41 25.39 -32.59
CA ALA A 418 -5.03 24.70 -33.72
C ALA A 418 -6.55 24.52 -33.54
N GLU A 419 -7.01 24.19 -32.33
CA GLU A 419 -8.45 24.12 -32.02
C GLU A 419 -9.12 25.49 -32.13
N ILE A 420 -8.46 26.56 -31.66
CA ILE A 420 -8.94 27.94 -31.82
C ILE A 420 -9.07 28.28 -33.31
N ALA A 421 -8.06 27.97 -34.13
CA ALA A 421 -8.11 28.23 -35.57
C ALA A 421 -9.26 27.47 -36.27
N LEU A 422 -9.51 26.21 -35.89
CA LEU A 422 -10.63 25.43 -36.42
C LEU A 422 -11.99 26.00 -35.98
N ILE A 423 -12.09 26.53 -34.77
CA ILE A 423 -13.28 27.20 -34.27
C ILE A 423 -13.50 28.52 -35.03
N ASP A 424 -12.45 29.31 -35.26
CA ASP A 424 -12.53 30.56 -36.01
C ASP A 424 -12.95 30.35 -37.47
N ASP A 425 -12.41 29.33 -38.15
CA ASP A 425 -12.85 28.94 -39.49
C ASP A 425 -14.34 28.57 -39.49
N LYS A 426 -14.80 27.84 -38.47
CA LYS A 426 -16.21 27.45 -38.34
C LYS A 426 -17.13 28.62 -38.03
N ILE A 427 -16.67 29.59 -37.24
CA ILE A 427 -17.37 30.87 -37.03
C ILE A 427 -17.48 31.61 -38.37
N GLY A 428 -16.40 31.69 -39.15
CA GLY A 428 -16.40 32.33 -40.46
C GLY A 428 -17.34 31.67 -41.47
N GLU A 429 -17.44 30.34 -41.49
CA GLU A 429 -18.43 29.62 -42.31
C GLU A 429 -19.87 29.95 -41.89
N LEU A 430 -20.14 29.97 -40.59
CA LEU A 430 -21.46 30.32 -40.06
C LEU A 430 -21.83 31.79 -40.38
N GLU A 431 -20.88 32.71 -40.36
CA GLU A 431 -21.09 34.10 -40.76
C GLU A 431 -21.37 34.24 -42.26
N LYS A 432 -20.67 33.49 -43.12
CA LYS A 432 -20.96 33.43 -44.56
C LYS A 432 -22.35 32.86 -44.84
N LEU A 433 -22.76 31.82 -44.11
CA LEU A 433 -24.12 31.26 -44.19
C LEU A 433 -25.18 32.26 -43.72
N LYS A 434 -24.89 33.03 -42.66
CA LYS A 434 -25.78 34.10 -42.19
C LYS A 434 -25.91 35.22 -43.22
N THR A 435 -24.82 35.58 -43.89
CA THR A 435 -24.79 36.67 -44.88
C THR A 435 -25.46 36.25 -46.20
N SER A 436 -25.28 35.01 -46.66
CA SER A 436 -25.97 34.47 -47.83
C SER A 436 -27.48 34.21 -47.58
N GLY A 437 -27.85 33.91 -46.33
CA GLY A 437 -29.25 33.89 -45.89
C GLY A 437 -29.91 35.28 -45.89
N LEU A 438 -29.14 36.36 -45.74
CA LEU A 438 -29.62 37.74 -45.81
C LEU A 438 -29.74 38.26 -47.26
N GLU A 439 -28.87 37.83 -48.18
CA GLU A 439 -28.94 38.23 -49.60
C GLU A 439 -30.10 37.54 -50.38
N SER A 440 -30.52 36.35 -49.97
CA SER A 440 -31.69 35.66 -50.56
C SER A 440 -33.04 36.21 -50.09
N GLY A 441 -33.06 37.07 -49.07
CA GLY A 441 -34.27 37.70 -48.52
C GLY A 441 -34.64 39.05 -49.14
N ASN A 442 -33.85 39.57 -50.10
CA ASN A 442 -34.07 40.91 -50.69
C ASN A 442 -34.17 40.87 -52.22
N SER A 443 -35.03 39.97 -52.75
CA SER A 443 -35.56 40.11 -54.11
C SER A 443 -37.00 40.66 -54.02
N ASP A 444 -37.08 41.96 -54.26
CA ASP A 444 -38.28 42.78 -54.35
C ASP A 444 -39.16 42.30 -55.54
N PRO A 445 -40.46 41.97 -55.37
CA PRO A 445 -41.33 41.69 -56.49
C PRO A 445 -41.89 43.02 -57.02
N ALA A 446 -41.07 43.77 -57.75
CA ALA A 446 -41.51 44.90 -58.54
C ALA A 446 -41.52 44.56 -60.04
N ALA A 447 -42.71 44.76 -60.63
CA ALA A 447 -43.00 44.99 -62.05
C ALA A 447 -43.52 43.82 -62.92
N LYS A 448 -44.82 43.99 -63.22
CA LYS A 448 -45.64 43.56 -64.37
C LYS A 448 -46.36 42.21 -64.33
#